data_AF-A0A401WG87-F1
#
_entry.id   AF-A0A401WG87-F1
#
_cell.length_a   1.000
_cell.length_b   1.000
_cell.length_c   1.000
_cell.angle_alpha   90.00
_cell.angle_beta   90.00
_cell.angle_gamma   90.00
#
_symmetry.space_group_name_H-M   'P 1'
#
loop_
_entity.id
_entity.type
_entity.pdbx_description
1 polymer ?
#
loop_
_entity_poly.entity_id
_entity_poly.type
_entity_poly.pdbx_seq_one_letter_code
_entity_poly.pdbx_strand_id
1 'polypeptide(L)'
;MISRLPLDRQLDSLRATLSRNEVLTEVLSRTATLGLPGWYVTAGCLFQTVWNVVTGRPPTAGIKDYDVFYFDDTDLSWEAEDAVIEAGREVFTGLPAEVEIRNEARVHLWYADKFGVACPPYDSTEAAIDRFAATTCCLGVRTEQDGRWRVYAPHGLSDVFNLVVRPNPVLAPRSVYEAKAARWQEQWPELTVLAWPEPSGTDGTAATEATDASATTVTTGITGTTNVTTGSLPQRQNV
;
A
#
# COMPACT_ATOMS: atom_id res chain seq x y z
N MET A 1 20.39 -8.67 -16.25
CA MET A 1 19.04 -8.36 -15.71
C MET A 1 19.19 -8.19 -14.21
N ILE A 2 18.86 -7.03 -13.64
CA ILE A 2 19.12 -6.70 -12.23
C ILE A 2 18.50 -7.75 -11.29
N SER A 3 17.29 -8.22 -11.61
CA SER A 3 16.55 -9.24 -10.84
C SER A 3 17.23 -10.62 -10.71
N ARG A 4 18.31 -10.89 -11.46
CA ARG A 4 19.09 -12.14 -11.36
C ARG A 4 20.47 -11.94 -10.73
N LEU A 5 20.80 -10.73 -10.29
CA LEU A 5 22.03 -10.48 -9.57
C LEU A 5 21.96 -11.04 -8.14
N PRO A 6 23.10 -11.31 -7.48
CA PRO A 6 23.14 -11.50 -6.04
C PRO A 6 22.43 -10.36 -5.28
N LEU A 7 21.80 -10.66 -4.14
CA LEU A 7 20.91 -9.72 -3.45
C LEU A 7 21.60 -8.40 -3.06
N ASP A 8 22.85 -8.47 -2.59
CA ASP A 8 23.69 -7.30 -2.30
C ASP A 8 23.83 -6.38 -3.53
N ARG A 9 24.02 -6.96 -4.72
CA ARG A 9 24.10 -6.21 -5.98
C ARG A 9 22.74 -5.68 -6.45
N GLN A 10 21.64 -6.35 -6.10
CA GLN A 10 20.29 -5.81 -6.34
C GLN A 10 20.04 -4.59 -5.46
N LEU A 11 20.50 -4.60 -4.20
CA LEU A 11 20.39 -3.47 -3.28
C LEU A 11 21.25 -2.27 -3.74
N ASP A 12 22.47 -2.52 -4.21
CA ASP A 12 23.30 -1.50 -4.86
C ASP A 12 22.56 -0.85 -6.04
N SER A 13 21.95 -1.68 -6.89
CA SER A 13 21.19 -1.24 -8.07
C SER A 13 19.93 -0.47 -7.70
N LEU A 14 19.23 -0.88 -6.64
CA LEU A 14 18.06 -0.18 -6.11
C LEU A 14 18.46 1.19 -5.60
N ARG A 15 19.49 1.27 -4.75
CA ARG A 15 19.98 2.54 -4.22
C ARG A 15 20.41 3.48 -5.34
N ALA A 16 21.19 2.99 -6.30
CA ALA A 16 21.64 3.80 -7.43
C ALA A 16 20.47 4.32 -8.27
N THR A 17 19.46 3.48 -8.51
CA THR A 17 18.24 3.83 -9.24
C THR A 17 17.42 4.88 -8.50
N LEU A 18 17.12 4.65 -7.22
CA LEU A 18 16.33 5.55 -6.38
C LEU A 18 17.03 6.89 -6.17
N SER A 19 18.37 6.89 -6.08
CA SER A 19 19.16 8.13 -5.93
C SER A 19 19.11 9.05 -7.15
N ARG A 20 18.56 8.60 -8.30
CA ARG A 20 18.29 9.47 -9.44
C ARG A 20 17.07 10.38 -9.22
N ASN A 21 16.22 10.05 -8.25
CA ASN A 21 15.13 10.91 -7.82
C ASN A 21 15.62 11.77 -6.64
N GLU A 22 16.05 12.99 -6.95
CA GLU A 22 16.59 13.93 -5.94
C GLU A 22 15.54 14.32 -4.88
N VAL A 23 14.26 14.39 -5.28
CA VAL A 23 13.14 14.64 -4.36
C VAL A 23 13.02 13.49 -3.36
N LEU A 24 13.08 12.24 -3.82
CA LEU A 24 13.06 11.07 -2.95
C LEU A 24 14.22 11.08 -1.94
N THR A 25 15.43 11.41 -2.40
CA THR A 25 16.60 11.44 -1.50
C THR A 25 16.50 12.55 -0.46
N GLU A 26 15.91 13.69 -0.83
CA GLU A 26 15.66 14.78 0.10
C GLU A 26 14.57 14.43 1.12
N VAL A 27 13.48 13.77 0.68
CA VAL A 27 12.44 13.24 1.58
C VAL A 27 13.04 12.24 2.56
N LEU A 28 13.87 11.30 2.12
CA LEU A 28 14.58 10.35 3.00
C LEU A 28 15.45 11.06 4.05
N SER A 29 16.25 12.04 3.61
CA SER A 29 17.13 12.81 4.48
C SER A 29 16.37 13.60 5.55
N ARG A 30 15.30 14.29 5.12
CA ARG A 30 14.45 15.10 6.00
C ARG A 30 13.58 14.26 6.93
N THR A 31 13.05 13.15 6.47
CA THR A 31 12.29 12.22 7.33
C THR A 31 13.15 11.71 8.49
N ALA A 32 14.43 11.46 8.24
CA ALA A 32 15.35 11.00 9.28
C ALA A 32 15.51 12.01 10.44
N THR A 33 15.27 13.31 10.20
CA THR A 33 15.38 14.34 11.26
C THR A 33 14.16 14.37 12.19
N LEU A 34 13.03 13.80 11.77
CA LEU A 34 11.81 13.71 12.59
C LEU A 34 11.94 12.69 13.72
N GLY A 35 12.90 11.75 13.64
CA GLY A 35 13.15 10.77 14.69
C GLY A 35 11.99 9.80 14.95
N LEU A 36 11.11 9.60 13.96
CA LEU A 36 9.91 8.79 14.11
C LEU A 36 10.24 7.30 14.35
N PRO A 37 9.54 6.60 15.25
CA PRO A 37 9.76 5.18 15.48
C PRO A 37 9.37 4.33 14.27
N GLY A 38 10.23 3.38 13.89
CA GLY A 38 9.92 2.40 12.83
C GLY A 38 9.76 2.97 11.42
N TRP A 39 10.13 4.24 11.17
CA TRP A 39 9.74 4.93 9.94
C TRP A 39 10.27 4.30 8.65
N TYR A 40 9.50 4.39 7.56
CA TYR A 40 9.94 4.11 6.20
C TYR A 40 9.33 5.12 5.22
N VAL A 41 10.12 5.58 4.25
CA VAL A 41 9.55 6.07 2.99
C VAL A 41 9.13 4.84 2.19
N THR A 42 7.92 4.83 1.64
CA THR A 42 7.31 3.60 1.10
C THR A 42 6.46 3.86 -0.14
N ALA A 43 5.80 2.81 -0.63
CA ALA A 43 4.74 2.86 -1.62
C ALA A 43 5.13 3.52 -2.96
N GLY A 44 4.29 4.45 -3.44
CA GLY A 44 4.23 4.90 -4.82
C GLY A 44 5.57 5.42 -5.35
N CYS A 45 6.21 6.28 -4.56
CA CYS A 45 7.41 6.99 -4.96
C CYS A 45 8.59 6.05 -5.25
N LEU A 46 8.70 4.90 -4.57
CA LEU A 46 9.84 4.00 -4.72
C LEU A 46 9.76 3.20 -6.02
N PHE A 47 8.71 2.39 -6.20
CA PHE A 47 8.63 1.52 -7.37
C PHE A 47 8.39 2.32 -8.65
N GLN A 48 7.67 3.45 -8.61
CA GLN A 48 7.49 4.30 -9.78
C GLN A 48 8.81 4.98 -10.18
N THR A 49 9.66 5.37 -9.22
CA THR A 49 11.02 5.85 -9.53
C THR A 49 11.82 4.77 -10.27
N VAL A 50 11.75 3.51 -9.80
CA VAL A 50 12.41 2.39 -10.50
C VAL A 50 11.86 2.23 -11.90
N TRP A 51 10.54 2.17 -12.07
CA TRP A 51 9.90 2.03 -13.38
C TRP A 51 10.29 3.16 -14.32
N ASN A 52 10.28 4.40 -13.85
CA ASN A 52 10.72 5.56 -14.64
C ASN A 52 12.15 5.42 -15.11
N VAL A 53 13.07 5.06 -14.22
CA VAL A 53 14.49 4.92 -14.54
C VAL A 53 14.72 3.80 -15.55
N VAL A 54 14.08 2.64 -15.39
CA VAL A 54 14.29 1.49 -16.30
C VAL A 54 13.61 1.69 -17.66
N THR A 55 12.55 2.50 -17.75
CA THR A 55 11.92 2.86 -19.04
C THR A 55 12.45 4.15 -19.65
N GLY A 56 13.48 4.78 -19.05
CA GLY A 56 14.12 5.98 -19.58
C GLY A 56 13.32 7.27 -19.41
N ARG A 57 12.36 7.29 -18.48
CA ARG A 57 11.55 8.47 -18.11
C ARG A 57 12.24 9.31 -17.02
N PRO A 58 11.83 10.58 -16.83
CA PRO A 58 12.27 11.37 -15.67
C PRO A 58 11.96 10.63 -14.35
N PRO A 59 12.89 10.55 -13.39
CA PRO A 59 12.70 9.77 -12.16
C PRO A 59 11.46 10.14 -11.34
N THR A 60 11.01 11.39 -11.42
CA THR A 60 9.84 11.93 -10.72
C THR A 60 8.52 11.80 -11.49
N ALA A 61 8.53 11.32 -12.74
CA ALA A 61 7.34 11.31 -13.59
C ALA A 61 6.21 10.45 -13.02
N GLY A 62 4.99 10.98 -13.00
CA GLY A 62 3.79 10.26 -12.53
C GLY A 62 3.69 10.03 -11.02
N ILE A 63 4.73 10.37 -10.25
CA ILE A 63 4.72 10.32 -8.79
C ILE A 63 3.90 11.49 -8.27
N LYS A 64 2.86 11.19 -7.48
CA LYS A 64 1.93 12.19 -6.93
C LYS A 64 2.35 12.66 -5.55
N ASP A 65 2.84 11.74 -4.75
CA ASP A 65 3.05 11.84 -3.32
C ASP A 65 4.26 10.99 -2.91
N TYR A 66 4.76 11.26 -1.71
CA TYR A 66 5.79 10.48 -1.03
C TYR A 66 5.24 10.03 0.32
N ASP A 67 4.92 8.75 0.43
CA ASP A 67 4.40 8.17 1.66
C ASP A 67 5.52 7.96 2.69
N VAL A 68 5.35 8.49 3.89
CA VAL A 68 6.16 8.25 5.09
C VAL A 68 5.31 7.52 6.11
N PHE A 69 5.57 6.24 6.29
CA PHE A 69 4.92 5.46 7.34
C PHE A 69 5.81 5.45 8.59
N TYR A 70 5.18 5.47 9.76
CA TYR A 70 5.84 5.22 11.04
C TYR A 70 4.90 4.43 11.96
N PHE A 71 5.40 3.92 13.07
CA PHE A 71 4.60 3.14 14.01
C PHE A 71 4.81 3.63 15.44
N ASP A 72 3.76 4.23 16.01
CA ASP A 72 3.72 4.62 17.42
C ASP A 72 2.35 4.25 18.01
N ASP A 73 2.33 3.24 18.87
CA ASP A 73 1.13 2.74 19.54
C ASP A 73 0.92 3.35 20.94
N THR A 74 1.77 4.30 21.35
CA THR A 74 1.69 4.91 22.68
C THR A 74 0.54 5.92 22.79
N ASP A 75 0.18 6.56 21.69
CA ASP A 75 -0.96 7.47 21.57
C ASP A 75 -1.68 7.28 20.23
N LEU A 76 -2.83 6.61 20.28
CA LEU A 76 -3.74 6.44 19.15
C LEU A 76 -4.82 7.52 19.13
N SER A 77 -4.47 8.78 19.33
CA SER A 77 -5.36 9.92 19.05
C SER A 77 -5.08 10.51 17.66
N TRP A 78 -6.05 11.21 17.07
CA TRP A 78 -5.80 11.93 15.81
C TRP A 78 -4.83 13.07 16.05
N GLU A 79 -4.94 13.70 17.21
CA GLU A 79 -4.13 14.82 17.66
C GLU A 79 -2.63 14.47 17.71
N ALA A 80 -2.28 13.25 18.15
CA ALA A 80 -0.89 12.78 18.14
C ALA A 80 -0.33 12.62 16.70
N GLU A 81 -1.12 12.05 15.79
CA GLU A 81 -0.74 11.92 14.39
C GLU A 81 -0.67 13.28 13.68
N ASP A 82 -1.64 14.17 13.95
CA ASP A 82 -1.70 15.52 13.41
C ASP A 82 -0.49 16.36 13.83
N ALA A 83 -0.03 16.24 15.08
CA ALA A 83 1.19 16.90 15.53
C ALA A 83 2.43 16.47 14.73
N VAL A 84 2.53 15.19 14.36
CA VAL A 84 3.60 14.68 13.50
C VAL A 84 3.45 15.18 12.06
N ILE A 85 2.21 15.25 11.54
CA ILE A 85 1.92 15.79 10.22
C ILE A 85 2.34 17.27 10.14
N GLU A 86 2.01 18.10 11.13
CA GLU A 86 2.42 19.50 11.16
C GLU A 86 3.93 19.67 11.26
N ALA A 87 4.61 18.91 12.13
CA ALA A 87 6.07 18.90 12.20
C ALA A 87 6.71 18.48 10.85
N GLY A 88 6.10 17.52 10.17
CA GLY A 88 6.47 17.11 8.82
C GLY A 88 6.34 18.23 7.81
N ARG A 89 5.23 18.98 7.79
CA ARG A 89 5.03 20.11 6.88
C ARG A 89 6.12 21.17 7.04
N GLU A 90 6.53 21.47 8.27
CA GLU A 90 7.65 22.37 8.53
C GLU A 90 8.95 21.81 7.95
N VAL A 91 9.26 20.54 8.24
CA VAL A 91 10.48 19.87 7.75
C VAL A 91 10.53 19.80 6.22
N PHE A 92 9.41 19.53 5.56
CA PHE A 92 9.32 19.39 4.10
C PHE A 92 9.06 20.71 3.37
N THR A 93 9.05 21.85 4.07
CA THR A 93 8.87 23.17 3.44
C THR A 93 9.87 23.38 2.29
N GLY A 94 9.34 23.84 1.14
CA GLY A 94 10.12 24.12 -0.06
C GLY A 94 10.40 22.91 -0.96
N LEU A 95 9.97 21.70 -0.60
CA LEU A 95 9.99 20.56 -1.51
C LEU A 95 8.91 20.69 -2.58
N PRO A 96 9.21 20.37 -3.86
CA PRO A 96 8.22 20.38 -4.93
C PRO A 96 7.41 19.08 -4.96
N ALA A 97 6.95 18.60 -3.80
CA ALA A 97 6.20 17.36 -3.67
C ALA A 97 5.36 17.33 -2.39
N GLU A 98 4.25 16.60 -2.44
CA GLU A 98 3.45 16.27 -1.27
C GLU A 98 4.09 15.11 -0.51
N VAL A 99 4.20 15.22 0.80
CA VAL A 99 4.67 14.14 1.68
C VAL A 99 3.55 13.76 2.63
N GLU A 100 3.05 12.54 2.51
CA GLU A 100 1.97 12.02 3.34
C GLU A 100 2.57 11.23 4.51
N ILE A 101 2.47 11.76 5.72
CA ILE A 101 2.90 11.05 6.92
C ILE A 101 1.73 10.29 7.52
N ARG A 102 1.95 9.01 7.87
CA ARG A 102 0.93 8.14 8.45
C ARG A 102 1.45 7.33 9.64
N ASN A 103 0.70 7.35 10.74
CA ASN A 103 0.91 6.43 11.85
C ASN A 103 0.19 5.11 11.57
N GLU A 104 0.95 4.08 11.25
CA GLU A 104 0.42 2.75 10.91
C GLU A 104 -0.25 2.07 12.10
N ALA A 105 0.11 2.42 13.34
CA ALA A 105 -0.56 1.91 14.53
C ALA A 105 -2.06 2.29 14.57
N ARG A 106 -2.46 3.38 13.88
CA ARG A 106 -3.82 3.94 13.91
C ARG A 106 -4.72 3.47 12.77
N VAL A 107 -4.16 2.84 11.73
CA VAL A 107 -4.88 2.56 10.47
C VAL A 107 -6.15 1.75 10.69
N HIS A 108 -6.10 0.77 11.57
CA HIS A 108 -7.24 -0.09 11.91
C HIS A 108 -8.47 0.67 12.44
N LEU A 109 -8.30 1.90 12.95
CA LEU A 109 -9.39 2.72 13.49
C LEU A 109 -10.25 3.39 12.42
N TRP A 110 -9.75 3.54 11.19
CA TRP A 110 -10.45 4.24 10.11
C TRP A 110 -10.50 3.47 8.78
N TYR A 111 -9.70 2.41 8.63
CA TYR A 111 -9.60 1.68 7.36
C TYR A 111 -10.94 1.06 6.92
N ALA A 112 -11.69 0.47 7.85
CA ALA A 112 -12.97 -0.15 7.56
C ALA A 112 -14.01 0.86 7.05
N ASP A 113 -14.05 2.06 7.64
CA ASP A 113 -14.94 3.13 7.19
C ASP A 113 -14.60 3.61 5.78
N LYS A 114 -13.31 3.61 5.42
CA LYS A 114 -12.83 4.06 4.10
C LYS A 114 -12.99 3.01 3.01
N PHE A 115 -12.67 1.75 3.31
CA PHE A 115 -12.55 0.68 2.29
C PHE A 115 -13.58 -0.44 2.41
N GLY A 116 -14.43 -0.42 3.46
CA GLY A 116 -15.47 -1.43 3.68
C GLY A 116 -14.93 -2.81 4.09
N VAL A 117 -13.64 -2.91 4.46
CA VAL A 117 -12.98 -4.15 4.87
C VAL A 117 -12.32 -3.96 6.22
N ALA A 118 -12.47 -4.94 7.12
CA ALA A 118 -11.83 -4.91 8.42
C ALA A 118 -10.30 -4.96 8.26
N CYS A 119 -9.61 -4.03 8.92
CA CYS A 119 -8.17 -4.03 9.05
C CYS A 119 -7.82 -4.40 10.48
N PRO A 120 -7.09 -5.50 10.74
CA PRO A 120 -6.57 -5.76 12.07
C PRO A 120 -5.52 -4.69 12.45
N PRO A 121 -5.33 -4.40 13.74
CA PRO A 121 -4.21 -3.59 14.20
C PRO A 121 -2.88 -4.17 13.69
N TYR A 122 -1.99 -3.29 13.24
CA TYR A 122 -0.63 -3.66 12.90
C TYR A 122 0.25 -3.66 14.15
N ASP A 123 1.36 -4.39 14.10
CA ASP A 123 2.36 -4.48 15.16
C ASP A 123 3.67 -3.74 14.81
N SER A 124 3.77 -3.23 13.58
CA SER A 124 4.96 -2.60 13.02
C SER A 124 4.64 -1.86 11.72
N THR A 125 5.55 -0.99 11.29
CA THR A 125 5.48 -0.37 9.96
C THR A 125 5.69 -1.41 8.85
N GLU A 126 6.57 -2.39 9.06
CA GLU A 126 6.75 -3.53 8.15
C GLU A 126 5.43 -4.30 7.92
N ALA A 127 4.68 -4.58 8.98
CA ALA A 127 3.38 -5.25 8.85
C ALA A 127 2.36 -4.44 8.06
N ALA A 128 2.41 -3.11 8.11
CA ALA A 128 1.60 -2.27 7.24
C ALA A 128 2.04 -2.36 5.77
N ILE A 129 3.35 -2.36 5.51
CA ILE A 129 3.91 -2.50 4.16
C ILE A 129 3.50 -3.86 3.54
N ASP A 130 3.43 -4.91 4.34
CA ASP A 130 2.94 -6.24 3.92
C ASP A 130 1.48 -6.24 3.43
N ARG A 131 0.70 -5.18 3.70
CA ARG A 131 -0.73 -5.09 3.34
C ARG A 131 -1.02 -4.28 2.09
N PHE A 132 0.01 -3.73 1.42
CA PHE A 132 -0.22 -3.05 0.15
C PHE A 132 -0.84 -3.97 -0.90
N ALA A 133 -1.59 -3.39 -1.84
CA ALA A 133 -2.40 -4.14 -2.80
C ALA A 133 -1.60 -4.93 -3.85
N ALA A 134 -0.32 -4.60 -4.06
CA ALA A 134 0.54 -5.24 -5.03
C ALA A 134 1.95 -5.46 -4.46
N THR A 135 2.63 -6.53 -4.87
CA THR A 135 3.96 -6.89 -4.36
C THR A 135 5.01 -5.80 -4.60
N THR A 136 4.91 -5.08 -5.72
CA THR A 136 5.78 -3.95 -6.05
C THR A 136 5.60 -2.75 -5.12
N CYS A 137 4.45 -2.65 -4.46
CA CYS A 137 4.17 -1.61 -3.48
C CYS A 137 4.70 -1.97 -2.09
N CYS A 138 4.91 -3.26 -1.80
CA CYS A 138 5.47 -3.73 -0.54
C CYS A 138 6.99 -3.50 -0.52
N LEU A 139 7.38 -2.23 -0.50
CA LEU A 139 8.77 -1.79 -0.49
C LEU A 139 8.90 -0.58 0.43
N GLY A 140 9.79 -0.64 1.40
CA GLY A 140 10.14 0.46 2.28
C GLY A 140 11.64 0.73 2.25
N VAL A 141 12.03 2.01 2.32
CA VAL A 141 13.42 2.44 2.45
C VAL A 141 13.53 3.46 3.57
N ARG A 142 14.54 3.29 4.41
CA ARG A 142 14.93 4.28 5.42
C ARG A 142 16.44 4.40 5.52
N THR A 143 16.90 5.50 6.09
CA THR A 143 18.32 5.71 6.40
C THR A 143 18.59 5.38 7.85
N GLU A 144 19.72 4.73 8.09
CA GLU A 144 20.26 4.48 9.43
C GLU A 144 21.17 5.64 9.86
N GLN A 145 21.52 5.69 11.15
CA GLN A 145 22.42 6.71 11.71
C GLN A 145 23.81 6.72 11.04
N ASP A 146 24.27 5.59 10.53
CA ASP A 146 25.54 5.45 9.80
C ASP A 146 25.43 5.79 8.30
N GLY A 147 24.26 6.28 7.85
CA GLY A 147 23.98 6.64 6.47
C GLY A 147 23.70 5.46 5.54
N ARG A 148 23.72 4.22 6.04
CA ARG A 148 23.30 3.05 5.24
C ARG A 148 21.80 3.08 5.03
N TRP A 149 21.38 2.56 3.88
CA TRP A 149 19.97 2.36 3.59
C TRP A 149 19.54 1.01 4.16
N ARG A 150 18.48 1.00 4.97
CA ARG A 150 17.73 -0.21 5.26
C ARG A 150 16.59 -0.32 4.26
N VAL A 151 16.49 -1.47 3.63
CA VAL A 151 15.46 -1.79 2.63
C VAL A 151 14.61 -2.92 3.16
N TYR A 152 13.29 -2.71 3.20
CA TYR A 152 12.30 -3.73 3.48
C TYR A 152 11.59 -4.12 2.18
N ALA A 153 11.78 -5.35 1.72
CA ALA A 153 11.26 -5.86 0.45
C ALA A 153 10.81 -7.34 0.60
N PRO A 154 9.68 -7.62 1.27
CA PRO A 154 9.23 -8.97 1.61
C PRO A 154 9.01 -9.88 0.39
N HIS A 155 8.75 -9.30 -0.79
CA HIS A 155 8.60 -10.03 -2.05
C HIS A 155 9.84 -9.96 -2.95
N GLY A 156 10.96 -9.45 -2.44
CA GLY A 156 12.17 -9.19 -3.22
C GLY A 156 12.02 -8.03 -4.21
N LEU A 157 13.02 -7.84 -5.06
CA LEU A 157 13.08 -6.69 -5.99
C LEU A 157 12.78 -7.07 -7.46
N SER A 158 12.56 -8.36 -7.73
CA SER A 158 12.40 -8.88 -9.08
C SER A 158 11.19 -8.29 -9.80
N ASP A 159 10.01 -8.26 -9.18
CA ASP A 159 8.80 -7.74 -9.79
C ASP A 159 8.95 -6.23 -10.13
N VAL A 160 9.57 -5.46 -9.23
CA VAL A 160 9.80 -4.02 -9.41
C VAL A 160 10.72 -3.74 -10.61
N PHE A 161 11.87 -4.42 -10.71
CA PHE A 161 12.82 -4.22 -11.80
C PHE A 161 12.38 -4.82 -13.14
N ASN A 162 11.52 -5.83 -13.13
CA ASN A 162 11.03 -6.49 -14.34
C ASN A 162 9.67 -5.93 -14.81
N LEU A 163 9.19 -4.83 -14.22
CA LEU A 163 7.93 -4.18 -14.60
C LEU A 163 6.72 -5.13 -14.47
N VAL A 164 6.71 -5.97 -13.43
CA VAL A 164 5.62 -6.92 -13.15
C VAL A 164 4.77 -6.39 -11.99
N VAL A 165 3.50 -6.11 -12.24
CA VAL A 165 2.54 -5.77 -11.19
C VAL A 165 1.79 -7.04 -10.81
N ARG A 166 2.07 -7.55 -9.61
CA ARG A 166 1.45 -8.77 -9.06
C ARG A 166 0.55 -8.41 -7.88
N PRO A 167 -0.67 -8.96 -7.79
CA PRO A 167 -1.55 -8.72 -6.65
C PRO A 167 -0.96 -9.28 -5.36
N ASN A 168 -1.24 -8.61 -4.24
CA ASN A 168 -0.95 -9.10 -2.89
C ASN A 168 -2.28 -9.28 -2.13
N PRO A 169 -2.87 -10.49 -2.18
CA PRO A 169 -4.23 -10.77 -1.69
C PRO A 169 -4.29 -10.97 -0.17
N VAL A 170 -3.69 -10.06 0.61
CA VAL A 170 -3.62 -10.16 2.07
C VAL A 170 -4.66 -9.29 2.78
N LEU A 171 -4.84 -8.03 2.34
CA LEU A 171 -5.81 -7.11 2.93
C LEU A 171 -6.59 -6.32 1.88
N ALA A 172 -5.89 -5.72 0.92
CA ALA A 172 -6.51 -4.83 -0.04
C ALA A 172 -7.58 -5.57 -0.88
N PRO A 173 -8.76 -4.98 -1.08
CA PRO A 173 -9.78 -5.55 -1.97
C PRO A 173 -9.27 -5.72 -3.40
N ARG A 174 -9.75 -6.76 -4.11
CA ARG A 174 -9.49 -6.99 -5.53
C ARG A 174 -9.69 -5.74 -6.39
N SER A 175 -10.79 -5.02 -6.17
CA SER A 175 -11.13 -3.80 -6.90
C SER A 175 -10.09 -2.68 -6.70
N VAL A 176 -9.49 -2.57 -5.51
CA VAL A 176 -8.44 -1.58 -5.23
C VAL A 176 -7.17 -1.91 -6.02
N TYR A 177 -6.79 -3.19 -6.08
CA TYR A 177 -5.67 -3.63 -6.91
C TYR A 177 -5.93 -3.35 -8.39
N GLU A 178 -7.07 -3.82 -8.93
CA GLU A 178 -7.39 -3.70 -10.36
C GLU A 178 -7.46 -2.22 -10.80
N ALA A 179 -8.06 -1.34 -9.99
CA ALA A 179 -8.11 0.09 -10.28
C ALA A 179 -6.72 0.75 -10.28
N LYS A 180 -5.86 0.40 -9.30
CA LYS A 180 -4.48 0.92 -9.26
C LYS A 180 -3.65 0.39 -10.45
N ALA A 181 -3.76 -0.90 -10.74
CA ALA A 181 -3.02 -1.54 -11.83
C ALA A 181 -3.41 -0.97 -13.20
N ALA A 182 -4.70 -0.76 -13.46
CA ALA A 182 -5.18 -0.13 -14.70
C ALA A 182 -4.60 1.28 -14.87
N ARG A 183 -4.67 2.12 -13.83
CA ARG A 183 -4.11 3.48 -13.84
C ARG A 183 -2.60 3.49 -14.06
N TRP A 184 -1.87 2.56 -13.46
CA TRP A 184 -0.43 2.46 -13.70
C TRP A 184 -0.14 2.00 -15.13
N GLN A 185 -0.89 1.04 -15.67
CA GLN A 185 -0.66 0.56 -17.03
C GLN A 185 -0.93 1.63 -18.11
N GLU A 186 -1.83 2.58 -17.86
CA GLU A 186 -2.00 3.77 -18.72
C GLU A 186 -0.74 4.66 -18.77
N GLN A 187 -0.01 4.77 -17.65
CA GLN A 187 1.18 5.62 -17.53
C GLN A 187 2.48 4.89 -17.91
N TRP A 188 2.55 3.58 -17.63
CA TRP A 188 3.65 2.69 -17.97
C TRP A 188 3.10 1.51 -18.80
N PRO A 189 2.94 1.67 -20.13
CA PRO A 189 2.46 0.61 -21.01
C PRO A 189 3.35 -0.65 -21.02
N GLU A 190 4.59 -0.55 -20.53
CA GLU A 190 5.53 -1.66 -20.41
C GLU A 190 5.22 -2.61 -19.25
N LEU A 191 4.28 -2.25 -18.37
CA LEU A 191 3.92 -3.08 -17.22
C LEU A 191 3.21 -4.37 -17.66
N THR A 192 3.71 -5.48 -17.13
CA THR A 192 3.00 -6.77 -17.13
C THR A 192 2.14 -6.84 -15.88
N VAL A 193 0.84 -6.65 -16.03
CA VAL A 193 -0.14 -6.74 -14.93
C VAL A 193 -0.66 -8.18 -14.84
N LEU A 194 -0.54 -8.79 -13.66
CA LEU A 194 -1.06 -10.12 -13.40
C LEU A 194 -2.50 -10.05 -12.85
N ALA A 195 -3.31 -11.04 -13.21
CA ALA A 195 -4.68 -11.13 -12.72
C ALA A 195 -4.73 -11.43 -11.21
N TRP A 196 -5.81 -11.00 -10.57
CA TRP A 196 -6.11 -11.39 -9.19
C TRP A 196 -6.19 -12.92 -9.08
N PRO A 197 -5.61 -13.55 -8.05
CA PRO A 197 -5.70 -14.99 -7.88
C PRO A 197 -7.15 -15.37 -7.56
N GLU A 198 -7.72 -16.26 -8.38
CA GLU A 198 -9.02 -16.83 -8.07
C GLU A 198 -8.90 -17.74 -6.83
N PRO A 199 -9.94 -17.83 -5.98
CA PRO A 199 -9.97 -18.84 -4.94
C PRO A 199 -9.76 -20.19 -5.61
N SER A 200 -8.71 -20.91 -5.24
CA SER A 200 -8.51 -22.29 -5.68
C SER A 200 -9.78 -23.05 -5.34
N GLY A 201 -10.56 -23.40 -6.37
CA GLY A 201 -11.79 -24.17 -6.22
C GLY A 201 -11.49 -25.40 -5.37
N THR A 202 -12.29 -25.62 -4.35
CA THR A 202 -12.36 -26.89 -3.62
C THR A 202 -12.25 -28.04 -4.60
N ASP A 203 -11.21 -28.87 -4.43
CA ASP A 203 -11.06 -30.13 -5.15
C ASP A 203 -12.37 -30.90 -5.10
N GLY A 204 -12.88 -31.23 -6.29
CA GLY A 204 -14.02 -32.12 -6.43
C GLY A 204 -13.64 -33.52 -5.97
N THR A 205 -14.28 -34.01 -4.92
CA THR A 205 -14.62 -35.44 -4.80
C THR A 205 -15.80 -35.64 -3.87
N ALA A 206 -16.99 -35.74 -4.44
CA ALA A 206 -18.04 -36.61 -3.95
C ALA A 206 -19.02 -36.88 -5.11
N ALA A 207 -18.81 -38.00 -5.79
CA ALA A 207 -19.83 -38.61 -6.62
C ALA A 207 -20.86 -39.31 -5.71
N THR A 208 -22.13 -39.12 -6.08
CA THR A 208 -23.31 -39.99 -5.84
C THR A 208 -23.71 -40.31 -4.40
N GLU A 209 -24.90 -39.84 -4.01
CA GLU A 209 -26.09 -40.70 -4.01
C GLU A 209 -27.38 -39.86 -3.96
N ALA A 210 -28.37 -40.30 -4.75
CA ALA A 210 -29.70 -39.74 -4.80
C ALA A 210 -30.58 -40.36 -3.72
N THR A 211 -31.48 -39.59 -3.11
CA THR A 211 -32.81 -40.10 -2.76
C THR A 211 -33.83 -38.97 -2.65
N ASP A 212 -34.97 -39.28 -3.23
CA ASP A 212 -36.21 -38.54 -3.41
C ASP A 212 -36.99 -38.34 -2.09
N ALA A 213 -37.66 -37.19 -1.93
CA ALA A 213 -38.97 -37.08 -1.29
C ALA A 213 -39.58 -35.69 -1.49
N SER A 214 -40.81 -35.69 -2.00
CA SER A 214 -41.68 -34.55 -2.26
C SER A 214 -42.29 -33.90 -1.01
N ALA A 215 -42.62 -32.60 -1.12
CA ALA A 215 -43.99 -32.03 -1.00
C ALA A 215 -44.17 -30.78 -0.09
N THR A 216 -44.89 -29.81 -0.67
CA THR A 216 -45.90 -28.92 -0.05
C THR A 216 -45.51 -27.49 0.37
N THR A 217 -46.08 -26.57 -0.41
CA THR A 217 -46.47 -25.16 -0.25
C THR A 217 -46.84 -24.69 1.16
N VAL A 218 -46.38 -23.49 1.57
CA VAL A 218 -47.18 -22.48 2.31
C VAL A 218 -46.72 -21.05 1.98
N THR A 219 -47.69 -20.21 1.64
CA THR A 219 -47.66 -18.76 1.40
C THR A 219 -47.83 -17.96 2.71
N THR A 220 -47.05 -16.90 2.93
CA THR A 220 -47.37 -15.60 3.60
C THR A 220 -46.03 -14.87 3.83
N GLY A 221 -45.77 -13.63 3.42
CA GLY A 221 -46.57 -12.41 3.48
C GLY A 221 -46.34 -11.73 4.83
N ILE A 222 -45.54 -10.65 4.89
CA ILE A 222 -45.72 -9.46 5.74
C ILE A 222 -44.57 -8.46 5.52
N THR A 223 -44.98 -7.26 5.15
CA THR A 223 -44.27 -5.98 5.07
C THR A 223 -43.82 -5.48 6.45
N GLY A 224 -42.61 -4.90 6.55
CA GLY A 224 -42.13 -4.25 7.76
C GLY A 224 -41.16 -3.11 7.45
N THR A 225 -41.71 -1.92 7.28
CA THR A 225 -41.03 -0.63 7.18
C THR A 225 -40.28 -0.30 8.46
N THR A 226 -39.01 0.11 8.38
CA THR A 226 -38.35 0.88 9.45
C THR A 226 -37.63 2.09 8.86
N ASN A 227 -38.00 3.25 9.40
CA ASN A 227 -37.48 4.57 9.06
C ASN A 227 -36.01 4.68 9.47
N VAL A 228 -35.16 5.11 8.52
CA VAL A 228 -33.80 5.57 8.78
C VAL A 228 -33.87 7.03 9.20
N THR A 229 -33.54 7.33 10.45
CA THR A 229 -33.29 8.69 10.92
C THR A 229 -31.86 9.06 10.53
N THR A 230 -31.74 10.09 9.69
CA THR A 230 -30.50 10.71 9.23
C THR A 230 -29.85 11.52 10.36
N GLY A 231 -28.75 11.00 10.90
CA GLY A 231 -27.78 11.78 11.67
C GLY A 231 -26.64 12.20 10.75
N SER A 232 -26.55 13.49 10.44
CA SER A 232 -25.45 14.08 9.66
C SER A 232 -24.13 13.96 10.41
N LEU A 233 -23.12 13.34 9.77
CA LEU A 233 -21.71 13.47 10.13
C LEU A 233 -21.03 14.41 9.12
N PRO A 234 -20.15 15.32 9.59
CA PRO A 234 -19.49 16.30 8.73
C PRO A 234 -18.51 15.61 7.77
N GLN A 235 -18.47 16.14 6.54
CA GLN A 235 -17.62 15.70 5.43
C GLN A 235 -16.14 15.65 5.86
N ARG A 236 -15.57 14.44 5.87
CA ARG A 236 -14.12 14.24 5.93
C ARG A 236 -13.54 14.53 4.55
N GLN A 237 -12.55 15.40 4.51
CA GLN A 237 -11.76 15.69 3.32
C GLN A 237 -11.08 14.41 2.83
N ASN A 238 -11.06 14.26 1.50
CA ASN A 238 -10.44 13.14 0.81
C ASN A 238 -8.94 13.07 1.14
N VAL A 239 -8.54 12.00 1.81
CA VAL A 239 -7.20 11.40 1.83
C VAL A 239 -7.42 9.93 1.57
#